data_AF-A0A2V6TC00-F1
#
_entry.id   AF-A0A2V6TC00-F1
#
_cell.length_a   1.000
_cell.length_b   1.000
_cell.length_c   1.000
_cell.angle_alpha   90.00
_cell.angle_beta   90.00
_cell.angle_gamma   90.00
#
_symmetry.space_group_name_H-M   'P 1'
#
loop_
_entity.id
_entity.type
_entity.pdbx_description
1 polymer ?
#
loop_
_entity_poly.entity_id
_entity_poly.type
_entity_poly.pdbx_seq_one_letter_code
_entity_poly.pdbx_strand_id
1 'polypeptide(L)'
;MTTATTEHYRAYSPKPFTRAERDSVTVVFGGLHWRVERIIQAVLESVGNKAEVLPVATKEDLLTGREVADIGQCCPTSFTTGNLVNFIKKKSDELGAEEVTKKYVYLTAGSCGACRFGQYHQSYELGLRNSGLGAFRMFLLAQDQLDQKAAMGDGLDLNLPMTLGCLWGIFCTDLVQDLEYQVRPYEVVPGQTDAVVKESVEYLYEIFRTRPPRDSWRSVTWHLTSSYFTKALREIHRKFSTIEVDRLRVKPTVKITGEFYLQTVEGDPNYNIHRWLEAEGAEVYPAAIAVWMDYL
;
A
#
# COMPACT_ATOMS: atom_id res chain seq x y z
N MET A 1 26.17 35.75 30.70
CA MET A 1 25.27 35.46 29.56
C MET A 1 25.63 34.08 29.04
N THR A 2 24.82 33.08 29.38
CA THR A 2 24.99 31.71 28.87
C THR A 2 24.67 31.75 27.37
N THR A 3 25.66 31.46 26.53
CA THR A 3 25.48 31.30 25.09
C THR A 3 24.41 30.22 24.87
N ALA A 4 23.25 30.62 24.35
CA ALA A 4 22.24 29.67 23.91
C ALA A 4 22.87 28.81 22.82
N THR A 5 23.06 27.52 23.11
CA THR A 5 23.46 26.53 22.11
C THR A 5 22.38 26.50 21.05
N THR A 6 22.68 27.04 19.86
CA THR A 6 21.77 26.98 18.72
C THR A 6 21.71 25.52 18.26
N GLU A 7 20.69 24.80 18.70
CA GLU A 7 20.40 23.49 18.14
C GLU A 7 19.79 23.67 16.75
N HIS A 8 20.59 23.39 15.72
CA HIS A 8 20.10 23.34 14.36
C HIS A 8 19.12 22.16 14.21
N TYR A 9 18.06 22.37 13.42
CA TYR A 9 17.13 21.30 13.06
C TYR A 9 17.91 20.10 12.49
N ARG A 10 17.58 18.91 12.99
CA ARG A 10 18.05 17.63 12.45
C ARG A 10 16.85 16.89 11.90
N ALA A 11 17.01 16.37 10.68
CA ALA A 11 16.02 15.47 10.11
C ALA A 11 15.86 14.23 10.99
N TYR A 12 14.67 13.65 10.97
CA TYR A 12 14.39 12.41 11.67
C TYR A 12 15.31 11.29 11.19
N SER A 13 15.93 10.63 12.16
CA SER A 13 16.83 9.50 11.94
C SER A 13 16.46 8.40 12.92
N PRO A 14 15.64 7.41 12.51
CA PRO A 14 15.28 6.30 13.37
C PRO A 14 16.50 5.43 13.67
N LYS A 15 16.41 4.62 14.73
CA LYS A 15 17.35 3.50 14.90
C LYS A 15 17.16 2.51 13.74
N PRO A 16 18.25 1.94 13.18
CA PRO A 16 18.16 1.02 12.06
C PRO A 16 17.33 -0.21 12.43
N PHE A 17 16.61 -0.75 11.44
CA PHE A 17 16.02 -2.07 11.50
C PHE A 17 17.05 -3.08 11.02
N THR A 18 17.46 -3.99 11.90
CA THR A 18 18.60 -4.90 11.68
C THR A 18 18.14 -6.31 11.31
N ARG A 19 19.02 -7.09 10.66
CA ARG A 19 18.76 -8.49 10.30
C ARG A 19 18.36 -9.34 11.51
N ALA A 20 18.94 -9.09 12.67
CA ALA A 20 18.66 -9.80 13.91
C ALA A 20 17.23 -9.57 14.43
N GLU A 21 16.61 -8.46 14.04
CA GLU A 21 15.23 -8.11 14.41
C GLU A 21 14.19 -8.68 13.42
N ARG A 22 14.59 -9.22 12.27
CA ARG A 22 13.66 -9.60 11.20
C ARG A 22 12.58 -10.59 11.64
N ASP A 23 12.96 -11.56 12.49
CA ASP A 23 12.03 -12.61 12.92
C ASP A 23 11.08 -12.14 14.03
N SER A 24 11.35 -11.00 14.67
CA SER A 24 10.56 -10.47 15.80
C SER A 24 9.79 -9.19 15.46
N VAL A 25 10.21 -8.45 14.44
CA VAL A 25 9.60 -7.20 13.99
C VAL A 25 8.63 -7.43 12.83
N THR A 26 7.46 -6.80 12.91
CA THR A 26 6.46 -6.71 11.86
C THR A 26 6.61 -5.40 11.09
N VAL A 27 6.72 -5.50 9.77
CA VAL A 27 6.71 -4.37 8.85
C VAL A 27 5.27 -3.97 8.55
N VAL A 28 4.90 -2.78 8.96
CA VAL A 28 3.59 -2.18 8.71
C VAL A 28 3.68 -1.28 7.50
N PHE A 29 2.71 -1.35 6.59
CA PHE A 29 2.64 -0.47 5.43
C PHE A 29 1.19 -0.30 4.98
N GLY A 30 0.91 0.71 4.15
CA GLY A 30 -0.41 0.92 3.56
C GLY A 30 -0.54 2.24 2.82
N GLY A 31 -1.74 2.53 2.36
CA GLY A 31 -2.06 3.74 1.60
C GLY A 31 -2.26 3.50 0.10
N LEU A 32 -2.41 2.23 -0.31
CA LEU A 32 -2.83 1.83 -1.65
C LEU A 32 -4.22 1.16 -1.54
N HIS A 33 -4.72 0.56 -2.62
CA HIS A 33 -5.94 -0.26 -2.51
C HIS A 33 -5.62 -1.66 -1.97
N TRP A 34 -6.58 -2.26 -1.26
CA TRP A 34 -6.42 -3.52 -0.53
C TRP A 34 -5.84 -4.68 -1.36
N ARG A 35 -6.17 -4.76 -2.66
CA ARG A 35 -5.69 -5.85 -3.54
C ARG A 35 -4.16 -5.85 -3.64
N VAL A 36 -3.54 -4.71 -3.97
CA VAL A 36 -2.09 -4.63 -4.15
C VAL A 36 -1.37 -4.73 -2.81
N GLU A 37 -1.94 -4.16 -1.75
CA GLU A 37 -1.36 -4.25 -0.41
C GLU A 37 -1.27 -5.70 0.06
N ARG A 38 -2.31 -6.51 -0.21
CA ARG A 38 -2.30 -7.94 0.08
C ARG A 38 -1.19 -8.67 -0.68
N ILE A 39 -0.92 -8.31 -1.94
CA ILE A 39 0.17 -8.93 -2.72
C ILE A 39 1.55 -8.44 -2.27
N ILE A 40 1.71 -7.18 -1.89
CA ILE A 40 2.95 -6.68 -1.29
C ILE A 40 3.23 -7.41 0.04
N GLN A 41 2.19 -7.69 0.84
CA GLN A 41 2.33 -8.51 2.04
C GLN A 41 2.89 -9.89 1.72
N ALA A 42 2.32 -10.58 0.71
CA ALA A 42 2.84 -11.86 0.23
C ALA A 42 4.32 -11.77 -0.20
N VAL A 43 4.68 -10.69 -0.86
CA VAL A 43 6.05 -10.44 -1.34
C VAL A 43 7.02 -10.29 -0.17
N LEU A 44 6.67 -9.52 0.85
CA LEU A 44 7.49 -9.34 2.05
C LEU A 44 7.65 -10.65 2.83
N GLU A 45 6.58 -11.43 2.93
CA GLU A 45 6.58 -12.73 3.61
C GLU A 45 7.37 -13.79 2.84
N SER A 46 7.38 -13.75 1.50
CA SER A 46 8.16 -14.68 0.67
C SER A 46 9.67 -14.60 0.92
N VAL A 47 10.16 -13.46 1.41
CA VAL A 47 11.57 -13.23 1.77
C VAL A 47 11.82 -13.28 3.29
N GLY A 48 10.82 -13.75 4.05
CA GLY A 48 10.92 -14.02 5.48
C GLY A 48 10.66 -12.83 6.40
N ASN A 49 10.06 -11.73 5.93
CA ASN A 49 9.61 -10.65 6.83
C ASN A 49 8.21 -10.96 7.35
N LYS A 50 7.92 -10.53 8.58
CA LYS A 50 6.54 -10.38 9.05
C LYS A 50 5.99 -9.07 8.48
N ALA A 51 4.78 -9.11 7.93
CA ALA A 51 4.16 -7.96 7.31
C ALA A 51 2.69 -7.82 7.72
N GLU A 52 2.25 -6.60 7.99
CA GLU A 52 0.86 -6.27 8.34
C GLU A 52 0.42 -5.05 7.55
N VAL A 53 -0.72 -5.14 6.87
CA VAL A 53 -1.30 -4.04 6.11
C VAL A 53 -2.09 -3.15 7.06
N LEU A 54 -1.99 -1.83 6.90
CA LEU A 54 -2.84 -0.89 7.62
C LEU A 54 -4.33 -1.13 7.26
N PRO A 55 -5.25 -0.92 8.20
CA PRO A 55 -6.67 -1.01 7.90
C PRO A 55 -7.08 0.09 6.91
N VAL A 56 -8.12 -0.18 6.11
CA VAL A 56 -8.69 0.83 5.20
C VAL A 56 -9.00 2.09 6.00
N ALA A 57 -8.43 3.21 5.56
CA ALA A 57 -8.55 4.47 6.27
C ALA A 57 -10.01 4.94 6.33
N THR A 58 -10.37 5.57 7.45
CA THR A 58 -11.73 5.99 7.77
C THR A 58 -11.83 7.52 7.87
N LYS A 59 -13.04 8.05 7.97
CA LYS A 59 -13.25 9.46 8.30
C LYS A 59 -12.62 9.85 9.65
N GLU A 60 -12.58 8.95 10.62
CA GLU A 60 -11.91 9.20 11.91
C GLU A 60 -10.41 9.43 11.69
N ASP A 61 -9.77 8.63 10.84
CA ASP A 61 -8.37 8.82 10.46
C ASP A 61 -8.12 10.18 9.80
N LEU A 62 -9.02 10.64 8.92
CA LEU A 62 -8.93 12.00 8.35
C LEU A 62 -8.94 13.08 9.45
N LEU A 63 -9.83 12.95 10.43
CA LEU A 63 -9.95 13.92 11.52
C LEU A 63 -8.71 13.89 12.41
N THR A 64 -8.24 12.71 12.81
CA THR A 64 -7.00 12.54 13.57
C THR A 64 -5.82 13.16 12.82
N GLY A 65 -5.67 12.85 11.52
CA GLY A 65 -4.56 13.36 10.72
C GLY A 65 -4.52 14.89 10.65
N ARG A 66 -5.70 15.54 10.61
CA ARG A 66 -5.82 17.01 10.66
C ARG A 66 -5.55 17.60 12.04
N GLU A 67 -5.77 16.83 13.10
CA GLU A 67 -5.51 17.24 14.48
C GLU A 67 -4.01 17.17 14.81
N VAL A 68 -3.35 16.08 14.39
CA VAL A 68 -1.99 15.75 14.83
C VAL A 68 -0.89 16.28 13.92
N ALA A 69 -1.22 16.70 12.69
CA ALA A 69 -0.27 17.24 11.72
C ALA A 69 -0.77 18.58 11.13
N ASP A 70 -0.06 19.13 10.15
CA ASP A 70 -0.39 20.41 9.53
C ASP A 70 -1.73 20.33 8.77
N ILE A 71 -2.63 21.28 9.04
CA ILE A 71 -3.98 21.35 8.44
C ILE A 71 -3.92 21.67 6.94
N GLY A 72 -2.86 22.33 6.47
CA GLY A 72 -2.61 22.66 5.07
C GLY A 72 -2.00 21.53 4.23
N GLN A 73 -1.93 20.31 4.77
CA GLN A 73 -1.54 19.13 4.01
C GLN A 73 -2.66 18.69 3.05
N CYS A 74 -2.27 18.01 1.98
CA CYS A 74 -3.23 17.42 1.05
C CYS A 74 -4.00 16.26 1.71
N CYS A 75 -5.23 16.05 1.25
CA CYS A 75 -6.16 15.07 1.80
C CYS A 75 -5.56 13.65 1.99
N PRO A 76 -4.81 13.09 1.00
CA PRO A 76 -4.18 11.78 1.15
C PRO A 76 -3.24 11.68 2.35
N THR A 77 -2.46 12.74 2.61
CA THR A 77 -1.54 12.82 3.75
C THR A 77 -2.29 12.81 5.06
N SER A 78 -3.41 13.53 5.18
CA SER A 78 -4.23 13.52 6.39
C SER A 78 -4.78 12.12 6.68
N PHE A 79 -5.36 11.45 5.68
CA PHE A 79 -5.85 10.07 5.85
C PHE A 79 -4.75 9.12 6.28
N THR A 80 -3.62 9.10 5.56
CA THR A 80 -2.52 8.18 5.85
C THR A 80 -1.83 8.48 7.19
N THR A 81 -1.65 9.75 7.56
CA THR A 81 -1.10 10.16 8.87
C THR A 81 -1.99 9.67 10.00
N GLY A 82 -3.29 9.97 9.94
CA GLY A 82 -4.21 9.61 11.01
C GLY A 82 -4.40 8.09 11.11
N ASN A 83 -4.45 7.40 9.98
CA ASN A 83 -4.58 5.93 9.94
C ASN A 83 -3.38 5.25 10.59
N LEU A 84 -2.16 5.72 10.31
CA LEU A 84 -0.95 5.25 11.00
C LEU A 84 -1.01 5.55 12.51
N VAL A 85 -1.32 6.80 12.88
CA VAL A 85 -1.36 7.22 14.29
C VAL A 85 -2.39 6.42 15.08
N ASN A 86 -3.62 6.27 14.57
CA ASN A 86 -4.69 5.52 15.21
C ASN A 86 -4.34 4.03 15.33
N PHE A 87 -3.76 3.45 14.28
CA PHE A 87 -3.29 2.05 14.31
C PHE A 87 -2.23 1.83 15.39
N ILE A 88 -1.19 2.67 15.44
CA ILE A 88 -0.10 2.54 16.42
C ILE A 88 -0.58 2.85 17.83
N LYS A 89 -1.48 3.81 18.01
CA LYS A 89 -2.10 4.13 19.30
C LYS A 89 -2.88 2.91 19.82
N LYS A 90 -3.74 2.30 19.00
CA LYS A 90 -4.48 1.09 19.37
C LYS A 90 -3.54 -0.06 19.76
N LYS A 91 -2.49 -0.32 18.97
CA LYS A 91 -1.49 -1.35 19.33
C LYS A 91 -0.76 -1.01 20.63
N SER A 92 -0.53 0.28 20.90
CA SER A 92 0.14 0.75 22.12
C SER A 92 -0.75 0.60 23.35
N ASP A 93 -2.07 0.78 23.20
CA ASP A 93 -3.04 0.52 24.27
C ASP A 93 -3.13 -0.99 24.58
N GLU A 94 -2.96 -1.86 23.57
CA GLU A 94 -3.01 -3.32 23.73
C GLU A 94 -1.71 -3.92 24.29
N LEU A 95 -0.53 -3.42 23.87
CA LEU A 95 0.78 -4.04 24.13
C LEU A 95 1.73 -3.18 24.96
N GLY A 96 1.45 -1.88 25.10
CA GLY A 96 2.37 -0.87 25.61
C GLY A 96 3.25 -0.24 24.51
N ALA A 97 3.42 1.08 24.56
CA ALA A 97 4.14 1.86 23.55
C ALA A 97 5.61 1.42 23.33
N GLU A 98 6.30 0.98 24.39
CA GLU A 98 7.66 0.46 24.29
C GLU A 98 7.72 -0.84 23.49
N GLU A 99 6.77 -1.76 23.72
CA GLU A 99 6.71 -3.03 23.02
C GLU A 99 6.31 -2.84 21.56
N VAL A 100 5.43 -1.88 21.26
CA VAL A 100 5.08 -1.54 19.88
C VAL A 100 6.30 -1.04 19.12
N THR A 101 7.11 -0.16 19.71
CA THR A 101 8.33 0.38 19.09
C THR A 101 9.36 -0.73 18.80
N LYS A 102 9.41 -1.76 19.64
CA LYS A 102 10.30 -2.93 19.44
C LYS A 102 9.76 -3.90 18.40
N LYS A 103 8.45 -4.10 18.32
CA LYS A 103 7.81 -5.14 17.50
C LYS A 103 7.31 -4.67 16.15
N TYR A 104 7.20 -3.36 15.91
CA TYR A 104 6.66 -2.82 14.67
C TYR A 104 7.55 -1.71 14.12
N VAL A 105 7.60 -1.64 12.79
CA VAL A 105 8.20 -0.55 12.04
C VAL A 105 7.26 -0.17 10.90
N TYR A 106 7.18 1.11 10.54
CA TYR A 106 6.37 1.54 9.39
C TYR A 106 7.24 1.76 8.16
N LEU A 107 6.82 1.22 7.04
CA LEU A 107 7.47 1.36 5.75
C LEU A 107 6.57 2.18 4.83
N THR A 108 7.12 3.26 4.27
CA THR A 108 6.40 4.10 3.32
C THR A 108 7.29 4.49 2.14
N ALA A 109 6.67 4.80 1.00
CA ALA A 109 7.38 5.29 -0.17
C ALA A 109 7.44 6.81 -0.18
N GLY A 110 8.54 7.36 -0.69
CA GLY A 110 8.68 8.77 -1.01
C GLY A 110 9.14 8.94 -2.45
N SER A 111 8.87 10.11 -3.03
CA SER A 111 9.35 10.45 -4.37
C SER A 111 9.75 11.92 -4.46
N CYS A 112 10.67 12.22 -5.38
CA CYS A 112 11.04 13.58 -5.74
C CYS A 112 10.19 14.15 -6.89
N GLY A 113 8.90 13.77 -6.95
CA GLY A 113 7.96 14.18 -7.99
C GLY A 113 7.39 15.60 -7.82
N ALA A 114 6.50 15.98 -8.74
CA ALA A 114 5.95 17.34 -8.87
C ALA A 114 4.96 17.77 -7.76
N CYS A 115 4.70 16.92 -6.74
CA CYS A 115 3.79 17.22 -5.64
C CYS A 115 4.47 17.01 -4.27
N ARG A 116 3.74 17.21 -3.18
CA ARG A 116 4.27 17.06 -1.80
C ARG A 116 4.39 15.62 -1.33
N PHE A 117 4.16 14.61 -2.18
CA PHE A 117 4.25 13.19 -1.81
C PHE A 117 5.59 12.84 -1.16
N GLY A 118 6.70 13.35 -1.70
CA GLY A 118 8.04 13.21 -1.10
C GLY A 118 8.18 13.73 0.32
N GLN A 119 7.27 14.60 0.77
CA GLN A 119 7.26 15.20 2.10
C GLN A 119 6.24 14.57 3.05
N TYR A 120 5.42 13.61 2.60
CA TYR A 120 4.38 13.01 3.44
C TYR A 120 4.94 12.38 4.72
N HIS A 121 6.12 11.76 4.62
CA HIS A 121 6.83 11.21 5.77
C HIS A 121 7.06 12.25 6.89
N GLN A 122 7.26 13.53 6.57
CA GLN A 122 7.43 14.57 7.58
C GLN A 122 6.13 14.82 8.35
N SER A 123 4.97 14.68 7.70
CA SER A 123 3.67 14.73 8.37
C SER A 123 3.40 13.50 9.22
N TYR A 124 3.82 12.32 8.77
CA TYR A 124 3.74 11.09 9.56
C TYR A 124 4.57 11.20 10.84
N GLU A 125 5.81 11.67 10.71
CA GLU A 125 6.70 11.93 11.83
C GLU A 125 6.10 12.94 12.82
N LEU A 126 5.62 14.08 12.30
CA LEU A 126 5.00 15.11 13.13
C LEU A 126 3.78 14.55 13.88
N GLY A 127 2.92 13.79 13.19
CA GLY A 127 1.73 13.18 13.77
C GLY A 127 2.04 12.18 14.88
N LEU A 128 3.03 11.31 14.67
CA LEU A 128 3.51 10.38 15.69
C LEU A 128 4.11 11.13 16.89
N ARG A 129 4.95 12.15 16.65
CA ARG A 129 5.55 12.96 17.72
C ARG A 129 4.51 13.69 18.55
N ASN A 130 3.56 14.36 17.91
CA ASN A 130 2.49 15.10 18.59
C ASN A 130 1.55 14.18 19.38
N SER A 131 1.48 12.90 19.00
CA SER A 131 0.72 11.87 19.70
C SER A 131 1.53 11.13 20.78
N GLY A 132 2.75 11.59 21.10
CA GLY A 132 3.62 10.93 22.09
C GLY A 132 4.27 9.63 21.62
N LEU A 133 4.17 9.31 20.33
CA LEU A 133 4.68 8.10 19.68
C LEU A 133 5.97 8.34 18.89
N GLY A 134 6.70 9.43 19.18
CA GLY A 134 7.90 9.83 18.43
C GLY A 134 9.08 8.84 18.49
N ALA A 135 9.04 7.86 19.39
CA ALA A 135 10.02 6.77 19.44
C ALA A 135 9.76 5.69 18.37
N PHE A 136 8.55 5.64 17.81
CA PHE A 136 8.17 4.68 16.78
C PHE A 136 9.04 4.85 15.53
N ARG A 137 9.48 3.72 14.96
CA ARG A 137 10.42 3.70 13.83
C ARG A 137 9.66 3.69 12.50
N MET A 138 9.94 4.68 11.66
CA MET A 138 9.45 4.74 10.29
C MET A 138 10.60 4.84 9.31
N PHE A 139 10.44 4.19 8.17
CA PHE A 139 11.44 4.16 7.12
C PHE A 139 10.84 4.60 5.79
N LEU A 140 11.58 5.47 5.09
CA LEU A 140 11.25 5.95 3.77
C LEU A 140 12.03 5.15 2.73
N LEU A 141 11.33 4.52 1.79
CA LEU A 141 11.94 3.93 0.60
C LEU A 141 12.30 5.06 -0.37
N ALA A 142 13.60 5.30 -0.56
CA ALA A 142 14.08 6.21 -1.60
C ALA A 142 14.08 5.50 -2.97
N GLN A 143 13.72 6.22 -4.02
CA GLN A 143 13.54 5.65 -5.36
C GLN A 143 14.82 5.60 -6.18
N ASP A 144 15.73 6.53 -5.90
CA ASP A 144 17.01 6.68 -6.56
C ASP A 144 18.08 5.70 -6.04
N GLN A 145 17.77 4.96 -4.96
CA GLN A 145 18.70 4.01 -4.35
C GLN A 145 18.09 2.61 -4.23
N LEU A 146 18.67 1.65 -4.94
CA LEU A 146 18.33 0.23 -4.77
C LEU A 146 18.85 -0.34 -3.44
N ASP A 147 19.95 0.21 -2.90
CA ASP A 147 20.48 -0.17 -1.59
C ASP A 147 20.01 0.81 -0.52
N GLN A 148 19.02 0.38 0.28
CA GLN A 148 18.44 1.17 1.37
C GLN A 148 19.09 0.88 2.73
N LYS A 149 20.17 0.07 2.78
CA LYS A 149 20.79 -0.33 4.06
C LYS A 149 21.31 0.86 4.87
N ALA A 150 21.79 1.90 4.20
CA ALA A 150 22.30 3.10 4.87
C ALA A 150 21.18 3.88 5.59
N ALA A 151 19.96 3.89 5.04
CA ALA A 151 18.82 4.62 5.59
C ALA A 151 17.95 3.77 6.54
N MET A 152 17.88 2.46 6.30
CA MET A 152 16.93 1.58 6.99
C MET A 152 17.59 0.48 7.84
N GLY A 153 18.86 0.17 7.62
CA GLY A 153 19.50 -1.05 8.12
C GLY A 153 19.26 -2.27 7.21
N ASP A 154 19.78 -3.43 7.62
CA ASP A 154 19.73 -4.70 6.86
C ASP A 154 18.56 -5.63 7.25
N GLY A 155 17.65 -5.13 8.09
CA GLY A 155 16.44 -5.82 8.52
C GLY A 155 15.48 -6.08 7.36
N LEU A 156 15.30 -5.11 6.47
CA LEU A 156 14.55 -5.27 5.22
C LEU A 156 15.51 -5.40 4.04
N ASP A 157 15.61 -6.60 3.47
CA ASP A 157 16.45 -6.83 2.29
C ASP A 157 15.71 -6.42 1.01
N LEU A 158 15.80 -5.12 0.69
CA LEU A 158 15.27 -4.52 -0.54
C LEU A 158 16.12 -4.88 -1.75
N ASN A 159 16.15 -6.17 -2.08
CA ASN A 159 16.88 -6.69 -3.21
C ASN A 159 16.04 -6.66 -4.49
N LEU A 160 16.71 -6.75 -5.64
CA LEU A 160 16.06 -6.76 -6.96
C LEU A 160 14.94 -7.83 -7.08
N PRO A 161 15.09 -9.07 -6.58
CA PRO A 161 13.99 -10.05 -6.54
C PRO A 161 12.74 -9.61 -5.76
N MET A 162 12.91 -8.90 -4.65
CA MET A 162 11.79 -8.37 -3.88
C MET A 162 11.10 -7.23 -4.64
N THR A 163 11.88 -6.28 -5.16
CA THR A 163 11.36 -5.14 -5.94
C THR A 163 10.59 -5.61 -7.18
N LEU A 164 11.14 -6.55 -7.95
CA LEU A 164 10.43 -7.15 -9.09
C LEU A 164 9.15 -7.87 -8.65
N GLY A 165 9.17 -8.55 -7.50
CA GLY A 165 7.99 -9.15 -6.90
C GLY A 165 6.88 -8.13 -6.62
N CYS A 166 7.21 -6.99 -6.01
CA CYS A 166 6.26 -5.90 -5.79
C CYS A 166 5.71 -5.33 -7.11
N LEU A 167 6.58 -5.07 -8.08
CA LEU A 167 6.18 -4.52 -9.40
C LEU A 167 5.24 -5.45 -10.16
N TRP A 168 5.56 -6.74 -10.24
CA TRP A 168 4.66 -7.72 -10.86
C TRP A 168 3.38 -7.89 -10.06
N GLY A 169 3.44 -7.73 -8.73
CA GLY A 169 2.28 -7.69 -7.86
C GLY A 169 1.31 -6.59 -8.29
N ILE A 170 1.81 -5.35 -8.42
CA ILE A 170 1.05 -4.19 -8.91
C ILE A 170 0.36 -4.51 -10.24
N PHE A 171 1.11 -4.96 -11.25
CA PHE A 171 0.52 -5.25 -12.57
C PHE A 171 -0.52 -6.36 -12.53
N CYS A 172 -0.29 -7.42 -11.76
CA CYS A 172 -1.26 -8.50 -11.63
C CYS A 172 -2.54 -8.02 -10.95
N THR A 173 -2.43 -7.18 -9.93
CA THR A 173 -3.61 -6.66 -9.22
C THR A 173 -4.35 -5.57 -9.98
N ASP A 174 -3.66 -4.76 -10.79
CA ASP A 174 -4.29 -3.79 -11.68
C ASP A 174 -5.17 -4.53 -12.72
N LEU A 175 -4.70 -5.66 -13.26
CA LEU A 175 -5.52 -6.49 -14.15
C LEU A 175 -6.76 -7.08 -13.46
N VAL A 176 -6.62 -7.50 -12.19
CA VAL A 176 -7.76 -8.00 -11.41
C VAL A 176 -8.77 -6.88 -11.13
N GLN A 177 -8.29 -5.68 -10.81
CA GLN A 177 -9.14 -4.50 -10.61
C GLN A 177 -9.87 -4.13 -11.91
N ASP A 178 -9.18 -4.15 -13.05
CA ASP A 178 -9.80 -3.84 -14.34
C ASP A 178 -10.92 -4.83 -14.68
N LEU A 179 -10.68 -6.13 -14.48
CA LEU A 179 -11.72 -7.16 -14.65
C LEU A 179 -12.90 -6.96 -13.69
N GLU A 180 -12.63 -6.64 -12.42
CA GLU A 180 -13.68 -6.37 -11.43
C GLU A 180 -14.61 -5.25 -11.87
N TYR A 181 -14.06 -4.11 -12.28
CA TYR A 181 -14.85 -2.93 -12.64
C TYR A 181 -15.53 -3.08 -14.01
N GLN A 182 -15.02 -3.92 -14.91
CA GLN A 182 -15.67 -4.25 -16.19
C GLN A 182 -16.76 -5.34 -16.09
N VAL A 183 -16.79 -6.10 -14.99
CA VAL A 183 -17.71 -7.23 -14.79
C VAL A 183 -18.80 -6.87 -13.78
N ARG A 184 -18.44 -6.31 -12.62
CA ARG A 184 -19.37 -6.02 -11.53
C ARG A 184 -20.58 -5.19 -11.95
N PRO A 185 -20.47 -4.11 -12.76
CA PRO A 185 -21.64 -3.32 -13.15
C PRO A 185 -22.70 -4.11 -13.93
N TYR A 186 -22.30 -5.25 -14.53
CA TYR A 186 -23.14 -6.10 -15.36
C TYR A 186 -23.51 -7.42 -14.69
N GLU A 187 -23.05 -7.70 -13.47
CA GLU A 187 -23.33 -8.97 -12.80
C GLU A 187 -24.84 -9.18 -12.61
N VAL A 188 -25.31 -10.40 -12.88
CA VAL A 188 -26.72 -10.76 -12.69
C VAL A 188 -27.02 -11.00 -11.21
N VAL A 189 -26.07 -11.59 -10.49
CA VAL A 189 -26.16 -11.87 -9.05
C VAL A 189 -25.31 -10.86 -8.28
N PRO A 190 -25.92 -9.90 -7.54
CA PRO A 190 -25.18 -8.89 -6.80
C PRO A 190 -24.16 -9.49 -5.82
N GLY A 191 -22.93 -8.98 -5.85
CA GLY A 191 -21.83 -9.40 -4.99
C GLY A 191 -21.08 -10.65 -5.46
N GLN A 192 -21.48 -11.29 -6.58
CA GLN A 192 -20.75 -12.44 -7.12
C GLN A 192 -19.34 -12.04 -7.56
N THR A 193 -19.19 -10.89 -8.21
CA THR A 193 -17.88 -10.36 -8.63
C THR A 193 -17.00 -10.08 -7.42
N ASP A 194 -17.56 -9.48 -6.36
CA ASP A 194 -16.82 -9.17 -5.13
C ASP A 194 -16.28 -10.45 -4.46
N ALA A 195 -17.05 -11.53 -4.47
CA ALA A 195 -16.60 -12.83 -3.96
C ALA A 195 -15.46 -13.42 -4.80
N VAL A 196 -15.58 -13.40 -6.13
CA VAL A 196 -14.55 -13.89 -7.06
C VAL A 196 -13.26 -13.08 -6.97
N VAL A 197 -13.35 -11.76 -6.81
CA VAL A 197 -12.18 -10.89 -6.63
C VAL A 197 -11.44 -11.24 -5.34
N LYS A 198 -12.16 -11.39 -4.21
CA LYS A 198 -11.55 -11.79 -2.93
C LYS A 198 -10.84 -13.13 -3.04
N GLU A 199 -11.48 -14.12 -3.65
CA GLU A 199 -10.86 -15.43 -3.89
C GLU A 199 -9.62 -15.32 -4.79
N SER A 200 -9.69 -14.48 -5.83
CA SER A 200 -8.60 -14.27 -6.78
C SER A 200 -7.39 -13.56 -6.15
N VAL A 201 -7.63 -12.59 -5.27
CA VAL A 201 -6.56 -11.89 -4.54
C VAL A 201 -5.89 -12.83 -3.55
N GLU A 202 -6.63 -13.67 -2.81
CA GLU A 202 -6.03 -14.67 -1.92
C GLU A 202 -5.27 -15.76 -2.69
N TYR A 203 -5.77 -16.16 -3.87
CA TYR A 203 -5.03 -17.05 -4.76
C TYR A 203 -3.71 -16.40 -5.23
N LEU A 204 -3.72 -15.14 -5.64
CA LEU A 204 -2.50 -14.41 -5.98
C LEU A 204 -1.57 -14.26 -4.78
N TYR A 205 -2.10 -13.99 -3.59
CA TYR A 205 -1.31 -13.93 -2.36
C TYR A 205 -0.49 -15.21 -2.19
N GLU A 206 -1.11 -16.38 -2.31
CA GLU A 206 -0.37 -17.66 -2.22
C GLU A 206 0.67 -17.84 -3.33
N ILE A 207 0.36 -17.43 -4.57
CA ILE A 207 1.29 -17.46 -5.70
C ILE A 207 2.51 -16.55 -5.47
N PHE A 208 2.31 -15.34 -4.96
CA PHE A 208 3.40 -14.42 -4.68
C PHE A 208 4.21 -14.80 -3.45
N ARG A 209 3.57 -15.38 -2.43
CA ARG A 209 4.18 -15.85 -1.18
C ARG A 209 5.06 -17.08 -1.40
N THR A 210 4.63 -18.00 -2.27
CA THR A 210 5.32 -19.26 -2.55
C THR A 210 6.19 -19.23 -3.82
N ARG A 211 6.39 -18.04 -4.42
CA ARG A 211 7.19 -17.92 -5.63
C ARG A 211 8.62 -18.42 -5.41
N PRO A 212 9.27 -19.04 -6.41
CA PRO A 212 10.62 -19.56 -6.24
C PRO A 212 11.63 -18.44 -5.91
N PRO A 213 12.50 -18.62 -4.91
CA PRO A 213 13.58 -17.66 -4.65
C PRO A 213 14.55 -17.63 -5.83
N ARG A 214 15.05 -16.44 -6.16
CA ARG A 214 15.96 -16.23 -7.30
C ARG A 214 17.05 -15.23 -6.95
N ASP A 215 18.24 -15.48 -7.49
CA ASP A 215 19.33 -14.51 -7.51
C ASP A 215 18.98 -13.33 -8.44
N SER A 216 19.57 -12.16 -8.24
CA SER A 216 19.20 -10.91 -8.92
C SER A 216 19.07 -11.00 -10.45
N TRP A 217 20.12 -11.41 -11.18
CA TRP A 217 20.06 -11.50 -12.66
C TRP A 217 19.06 -12.56 -13.15
N ARG A 218 19.02 -13.71 -12.48
CA ARG A 218 18.07 -14.79 -12.79
C ARG A 218 16.64 -14.38 -12.53
N SER A 219 16.41 -13.47 -11.57
CA SER A 219 15.09 -12.93 -11.26
C SER A 219 14.54 -12.12 -12.43
N VAL A 220 15.34 -11.25 -13.05
CA VAL A 220 14.92 -10.46 -14.22
C VAL A 220 14.49 -11.39 -15.36
N THR A 221 15.37 -12.33 -15.76
CA THR A 221 15.06 -13.27 -16.84
C THR A 221 13.82 -14.10 -16.52
N TRP A 222 13.67 -14.55 -15.26
CA TRP A 222 12.52 -15.34 -14.85
C TRP A 222 11.22 -14.54 -14.93
N HIS A 223 11.17 -13.31 -14.43
CA HIS A 223 9.96 -12.47 -14.49
C HIS A 223 9.53 -12.18 -15.94
N LEU A 224 10.47 -12.06 -16.88
CA LEU A 224 10.19 -11.77 -18.28
C LEU A 224 9.85 -13.01 -19.13
N THR A 225 10.40 -14.18 -18.81
CA THR A 225 10.27 -15.39 -19.65
C THR A 225 9.35 -16.46 -19.05
N SER A 226 9.11 -16.40 -17.74
CA SER A 226 8.30 -17.39 -17.05
C SER A 226 6.81 -17.19 -17.32
N SER A 227 6.10 -18.29 -17.56
CA SER A 227 4.64 -18.27 -17.61
C SER A 227 3.98 -18.28 -16.22
N TYR A 228 4.75 -18.23 -15.12
CA TYR A 228 4.25 -18.40 -13.75
C TYR A 228 3.07 -17.48 -13.42
N PHE A 229 3.26 -16.16 -13.51
CA PHE A 229 2.19 -15.18 -13.24
C PHE A 229 1.10 -15.23 -14.31
N THR A 230 1.44 -15.45 -15.59
CA THR A 230 0.43 -15.57 -16.65
C THR A 230 -0.48 -16.79 -16.46
N LYS A 231 0.01 -17.90 -15.89
CA LYS A 231 -0.80 -19.07 -15.55
C LYS A 231 -1.77 -18.75 -14.42
N ALA A 232 -1.31 -18.02 -13.40
CA ALA A 232 -2.17 -17.56 -12.32
C ALA A 232 -3.27 -16.61 -12.84
N LEU A 233 -2.92 -15.65 -13.69
CA LEU A 233 -3.90 -14.74 -14.32
C LEU A 233 -4.90 -15.48 -15.22
N ARG A 234 -4.48 -16.52 -15.95
CA ARG A 234 -5.42 -17.36 -16.71
C ARG A 234 -6.40 -18.11 -15.81
N GLU A 235 -5.97 -18.56 -14.64
CA GLU A 235 -6.85 -19.19 -13.65
C GLU A 235 -7.86 -18.20 -13.11
N ILE A 236 -7.43 -16.99 -12.77
CA ILE A 236 -8.32 -15.90 -12.34
C ILE A 236 -9.34 -15.57 -13.44
N HIS A 237 -8.89 -15.44 -14.68
CA HIS A 237 -9.79 -15.24 -15.81
C HIS A 237 -10.86 -16.34 -15.93
N ARG A 238 -10.51 -17.62 -15.67
CA ARG A 238 -11.51 -18.70 -15.63
C ARG A 238 -12.53 -18.48 -14.51
N LYS A 239 -12.10 -18.06 -13.32
CA LYS A 239 -13.03 -17.73 -12.22
C LYS A 239 -14.00 -16.62 -12.64
N PHE A 240 -13.49 -15.53 -13.22
CA PHE A 240 -14.31 -14.45 -13.75
C PHE A 240 -15.27 -14.91 -14.86
N SER A 241 -14.86 -15.85 -15.72
CA SER A 241 -15.74 -16.38 -16.77
C SER A 241 -16.96 -17.17 -16.27
N THR A 242 -17.01 -17.49 -14.97
CA THR A 242 -18.17 -18.13 -14.34
C THR A 242 -19.23 -17.12 -13.86
N ILE A 243 -18.91 -15.83 -13.86
CA ILE A 243 -19.83 -14.77 -13.45
C ILE A 243 -20.85 -14.55 -14.58
N GLU A 244 -22.13 -14.69 -14.25
CA GLU A 244 -23.19 -14.39 -15.19
C GLU A 244 -23.33 -12.87 -15.31
N VAL A 245 -23.26 -12.36 -16.54
CA VAL A 245 -23.32 -10.92 -16.84
C VAL A 245 -24.38 -10.59 -17.87
N ASP A 246 -25.11 -9.50 -17.64
CA ASP A 246 -26.08 -8.92 -18.57
C ASP A 246 -25.48 -7.68 -19.25
N ARG A 247 -24.76 -7.91 -20.36
CA ARG A 247 -24.17 -6.85 -21.20
C ARG A 247 -25.17 -6.17 -22.14
N LEU A 248 -26.46 -6.53 -22.10
CA LEU A 248 -27.50 -5.82 -22.86
C LEU A 248 -27.91 -4.51 -22.20
N ARG A 249 -27.54 -4.31 -20.92
CA ARG A 249 -27.72 -3.07 -20.20
C ARG A 249 -26.67 -2.06 -20.65
N VAL A 250 -27.09 -1.01 -21.36
CA VAL A 250 -26.20 0.10 -21.72
C VAL A 250 -25.89 0.92 -20.48
N LYS A 251 -24.61 1.05 -20.12
CA LYS A 251 -24.12 1.83 -18.99
C LYS A 251 -23.12 2.88 -19.46
N PRO A 252 -23.17 4.12 -18.93
CA PRO A 252 -22.13 5.09 -19.23
C PRO A 252 -20.81 4.70 -18.55
N THR A 253 -19.72 4.70 -19.30
CA THR A 253 -18.37 4.54 -18.73
C THR A 253 -17.92 5.87 -18.14
N VAL A 254 -17.56 5.88 -16.85
CA VAL A 254 -17.15 7.07 -16.11
C VAL A 254 -15.72 6.89 -15.61
N LYS A 255 -14.78 7.66 -16.17
CA LYS A 255 -13.41 7.73 -15.64
C LYS A 255 -13.31 8.78 -14.54
N ILE A 256 -12.76 8.39 -13.40
CA ILE A 256 -12.44 9.31 -12.31
C ILE A 256 -11.04 9.88 -12.57
N THR A 257 -10.89 11.19 -12.42
CA THR A 257 -9.66 11.93 -12.67
C THR A 257 -9.45 13.00 -11.58
N GLY A 258 -8.20 13.37 -11.33
CA GLY A 258 -7.84 14.37 -10.31
C GLY A 258 -6.66 13.90 -9.45
N GLU A 259 -6.82 13.93 -8.13
CA GLU A 259 -5.81 13.48 -7.19
C GLU A 259 -5.58 11.96 -7.29
N PHE A 260 -4.34 11.51 -7.47
CA PHE A 260 -4.01 10.12 -7.84
C PHE A 260 -4.40 9.12 -6.74
N TYR A 261 -4.22 9.49 -5.46
CA TYR A 261 -4.62 8.63 -4.34
C TYR A 261 -6.14 8.40 -4.32
N LEU A 262 -6.94 9.46 -4.51
CA LEU A 262 -8.40 9.40 -4.47
C LEU A 262 -9.00 8.62 -5.65
N GLN A 263 -8.28 8.55 -6.77
CA GLN A 263 -8.68 7.76 -7.93
C GLN A 263 -8.51 6.25 -7.71
N THR A 264 -7.59 5.84 -6.83
CA THR A 264 -7.18 4.44 -6.71
C THR A 264 -7.75 3.76 -5.47
N VAL A 265 -7.85 4.48 -4.35
CA VAL A 265 -8.37 3.94 -3.08
C VAL A 265 -9.88 3.82 -3.09
N GLU A 266 -10.42 2.98 -2.20
CA GLU A 266 -11.85 2.74 -2.03
C GLU A 266 -12.25 3.04 -0.57
N GLY A 267 -13.54 3.24 -0.30
CA GLY A 267 -14.05 3.49 1.04
C GLY A 267 -14.21 4.97 1.38
N ASP A 268 -14.13 5.29 2.67
CA ASP A 268 -14.17 6.66 3.17
C ASP A 268 -13.16 7.62 2.51
N PRO A 269 -11.93 7.21 2.14
CA PRO A 269 -10.95 8.14 1.60
C PRO A 269 -11.37 8.80 0.30
N ASN A 270 -12.16 8.11 -0.54
CA ASN A 270 -12.74 8.65 -1.76
C ASN A 270 -14.26 8.88 -1.66
N TYR A 271 -14.81 8.90 -0.43
CA TYR A 271 -16.24 9.03 -0.17
C TYR A 271 -17.10 7.98 -0.87
N ASN A 272 -16.58 6.77 -1.06
CA ASN A 272 -17.24 5.66 -1.75
C ASN A 272 -17.69 5.98 -3.18
N ILE A 273 -17.05 6.96 -3.84
CA ILE A 273 -17.50 7.46 -5.15
C ILE A 273 -17.57 6.36 -6.22
N HIS A 274 -16.70 5.36 -6.15
CA HIS A 274 -16.71 4.20 -7.06
C HIS A 274 -18.04 3.44 -6.97
N ARG A 275 -18.40 2.98 -5.76
CA ARG A 275 -19.64 2.24 -5.52
C ARG A 275 -20.88 3.09 -5.71
N TRP A 276 -20.81 4.37 -5.35
CA TRP A 276 -21.90 5.31 -5.58
C TRP A 276 -22.21 5.46 -7.08
N LEU A 277 -21.19 5.70 -7.92
CA LEU A 277 -21.39 5.79 -9.37
C LEU A 277 -21.94 4.50 -9.99
N GLU A 278 -21.47 3.34 -9.53
CA GLU A 278 -22.01 2.05 -10.00
C GLU A 278 -23.48 1.85 -9.61
N ALA A 279 -23.87 2.30 -8.41
CA ALA A 279 -25.25 2.28 -7.97
C ALA A 279 -26.14 3.23 -8.80
N GLU A 280 -25.60 4.35 -9.27
CA GLU A 280 -26.24 5.26 -10.23
C GLU A 280 -26.23 4.72 -11.68
N GLY A 281 -25.70 3.50 -11.90
CA GLY A 281 -25.78 2.80 -13.17
C GLY A 281 -24.56 2.95 -14.07
N ALA A 282 -23.47 3.54 -13.60
CA ALA A 282 -22.23 3.67 -14.37
C ALA A 282 -21.37 2.40 -14.39
N GLU A 283 -20.56 2.26 -15.42
CA GLU A 283 -19.35 1.45 -15.40
C GLU A 283 -18.19 2.38 -15.01
N VAL A 284 -17.64 2.20 -13.82
CA VAL A 284 -16.56 3.08 -13.34
C VAL A 284 -15.22 2.56 -13.84
N TYR A 285 -14.39 3.47 -14.37
CA TYR A 285 -13.02 3.17 -14.76
C TYR A 285 -12.05 3.84 -13.76
N PRO A 286 -11.62 3.12 -12.71
CA PRO A 286 -10.65 3.64 -11.75
C PRO A 286 -9.26 3.74 -12.37
N ALA A 287 -8.38 4.53 -11.77
CA ALA A 287 -6.98 4.56 -12.18
C ALA A 287 -6.26 3.28 -11.69
N ALA A 288 -5.36 2.76 -12.52
CA ALA A 288 -4.45 1.69 -12.12
C ALA A 288 -3.34 2.25 -11.19
N ILE A 289 -2.84 1.43 -10.27
CA ILE A 289 -1.69 1.81 -9.44
C ILE A 289 -0.43 1.96 -10.30
N ALA A 290 -0.31 1.23 -11.41
CA ALA A 290 0.79 1.39 -12.35
C ALA A 290 0.99 2.84 -12.83
N VAL A 291 -0.03 3.71 -12.81
CA VAL A 291 0.12 5.14 -13.13
C VAL A 291 1.06 5.84 -12.15
N TRP A 292 1.17 5.34 -10.91
CA TRP A 292 2.14 5.85 -9.94
C TRP A 292 3.57 5.62 -10.43
N MET A 293 3.85 4.56 -11.20
CA MET A 293 5.18 4.31 -11.74
C MET A 293 5.67 5.39 -12.71
N ASP A 294 4.77 6.15 -13.33
CA ASP A 294 5.14 7.30 -14.15
C ASP A 294 5.45 8.55 -13.29
N TYR A 295 4.95 8.58 -12.06
CA TYR A 295 5.19 9.65 -11.09
C TYR A 295 6.45 9.41 -10.24
N LEU A 296 6.69 8.14 -9.90
CA LEU A 296 7.78 7.61 -9.07
C LEU A 296 9.08 7.47 -9.89
#